data_AF-A0A3A5AEM9-F1
#
_entry.id   AF-A0A3A5AEM9-F1
#
_cell.length_a   1.000
_cell.length_b   1.000
_cell.length_c   1.000
_cell.angle_alpha   90.00
_cell.angle_beta   90.00
_cell.angle_gamma   90.00
#
_symmetry.space_group_name_H-M   'P 1'
#
loop_
_entity.id
_entity.type
_entity.pdbx_description
1 polymer ?
#
loop_
_entity_poly.entity_id
_entity_poly.type
_entity_poly.pdbx_seq_one_letter_code
_entity_poly.pdbx_strand_id
1 'polypeptide(L)'
;MVDIVTDFAFKDDRSYLHSTTMCEFIGLKVLPALGMNSPAILLDARFHRIAAKNGIIRCLEKQAKPGVYPGLAAEFKLSSGSSVHYAYFLENESPVRERVQSNYQIEDLKLATPFGGSCRTMITDLRSLLENTIEANKRFHQATLPQKGIKVVNLFMKRFPLYPIFSRKGWYTLNIRHIGSRRHDNGIATINLLSFAEEDIPAFEMCYFLPGVSA
;
A
#
# COMPACT_ATOMS: atom_id res chain seq x y z
N MET A 1 5.80 19.26 14.74
CA MET A 1 6.47 18.64 13.57
C MET A 1 7.37 17.55 14.11
N VAL A 2 7.31 16.36 13.50
CA VAL A 2 8.15 15.21 13.89
C VAL A 2 8.82 14.67 12.63
N ASP A 3 10.15 14.62 12.62
CA ASP A 3 10.92 14.03 11.52
C ASP A 3 11.49 12.68 11.97
N ILE A 4 11.31 11.65 11.14
CA ILE A 4 11.73 10.28 11.43
C ILE A 4 12.62 9.79 10.30
N VAL A 5 13.86 9.42 10.62
CA VAL A 5 14.81 8.84 9.66
C VAL A 5 14.34 7.45 9.27
N THR A 6 14.34 7.14 7.97
CA THR A 6 13.94 5.82 7.48
C THR A 6 15.11 4.85 7.44
N ASP A 7 14.85 3.61 7.80
CA ASP A 7 15.75 2.46 7.73
C ASP A 7 15.12 1.35 6.88
N PHE A 8 14.58 1.72 5.72
CA PHE A 8 13.86 0.78 4.87
C PHE A 8 14.74 -0.39 4.42
N ALA A 9 14.08 -1.51 4.15
CA ALA A 9 14.65 -2.66 3.48
C ALA A 9 14.03 -2.86 2.09
N PHE A 10 14.84 -3.28 1.12
CA PHE A 10 14.32 -3.76 -0.15
C PHE A 10 13.62 -5.11 0.03
N LYS A 11 12.57 -5.34 -0.77
CA LYS A 11 11.84 -6.61 -0.81
C LYS A 11 12.37 -7.47 -1.95
N ASP A 12 12.81 -8.68 -1.63
CA ASP A 12 13.35 -9.66 -2.57
C ASP A 12 14.59 -9.12 -3.33
N ASP A 13 14.66 -9.34 -4.64
CA ASP A 13 15.71 -8.89 -5.54
C ASP A 13 15.53 -7.44 -6.03
N ARG A 14 14.49 -6.74 -5.57
CA ARG A 14 14.17 -5.38 -6.04
C ARG A 14 15.24 -4.37 -5.66
N SER A 15 15.39 -3.35 -6.52
CA SER A 15 16.25 -2.18 -6.33
C SER A 15 15.46 -0.91 -6.00
N TYR A 16 14.21 -1.06 -5.56
CA TYR A 16 13.33 0.05 -5.19
C TYR A 16 12.50 -0.30 -3.95
N LEU A 17 12.05 0.75 -3.25
CA LEU A 17 11.19 0.65 -2.08
C LEU A 17 9.77 0.25 -2.47
N HIS A 18 9.31 -0.89 -1.96
CA HIS A 18 7.95 -1.37 -2.20
C HIS A 18 6.94 -0.57 -1.37
N SER A 19 5.71 -0.41 -1.86
CA SER A 19 4.65 0.29 -1.11
C SER A 19 4.39 -0.35 0.26
N THR A 20 4.50 -1.69 0.33
CA THR A 20 4.41 -2.43 1.61
C THR A 20 5.46 -1.96 2.61
N THR A 21 6.73 -1.82 2.20
CA THR A 21 7.81 -1.35 3.07
C THR A 21 7.50 0.03 3.64
N MET A 22 7.01 0.94 2.80
CA MET A 22 6.66 2.29 3.25
C MET A 22 5.48 2.27 4.22
N CYS A 23 4.37 1.60 3.88
CA CYS A 23 3.18 1.50 4.73
C CYS A 23 3.44 0.76 6.04
N GLU A 24 4.30 -0.25 6.03
CA GLU A 24 4.72 -0.97 7.23
C GLU A 24 5.47 -0.04 8.18
N PHE A 25 6.42 0.75 7.65
CA PHE A 25 7.13 1.74 8.45
C PHE A 25 6.18 2.80 9.04
N ILE A 26 5.16 3.23 8.29
CA ILE A 26 4.11 4.09 8.83
C ILE A 26 3.48 3.44 10.07
N GLY A 27 3.00 2.20 9.95
CA GLY A 27 2.32 1.52 11.05
C GLY A 27 3.23 1.21 12.24
N LEU A 28 4.48 0.81 12.00
CA LEU A 28 5.39 0.33 13.05
C LEU A 28 6.26 1.43 13.69
N LYS A 29 6.51 2.53 12.99
CA LYS A 29 7.44 3.59 13.44
C LYS A 29 6.76 4.95 13.54
N VAL A 30 5.95 5.32 12.54
CA VAL A 30 5.31 6.65 12.53
C VAL A 30 4.14 6.72 13.52
N LEU A 31 3.23 5.75 13.51
CA LEU A 31 2.07 5.77 14.42
C LEU A 31 2.49 5.86 15.90
N PRO A 32 3.44 5.04 16.41
CA PRO A 32 3.90 5.16 17.78
C PRO A 32 4.58 6.51 18.07
N ALA A 33 5.37 7.04 17.14
CA ALA A 33 6.03 8.34 17.30
C ALA A 33 5.06 9.52 17.35
N LEU A 34 3.86 9.37 16.76
CA LEU A 34 2.77 10.33 16.84
C LEU A 34 1.83 10.08 18.03
N GLY A 35 2.07 9.04 18.83
CA GLY A 35 1.17 8.63 19.92
C GLY A 35 -0.19 8.11 19.43
N MET A 36 -0.29 7.71 18.16
CA MET A 36 -1.53 7.22 17.56
C MET A 36 -1.68 5.71 17.81
N ASN A 37 -2.45 5.35 18.85
CA ASN A 37 -2.63 3.96 19.28
C ASN A 37 -4.06 3.41 19.05
N SER A 38 -4.85 4.11 18.24
CA SER A 38 -6.24 3.72 17.97
C SER A 38 -6.31 2.51 17.03
N PRO A 39 -7.18 1.51 17.30
CA PRO A 39 -7.39 0.40 16.39
C PRO A 39 -8.10 0.84 15.09
N ALA A 40 -8.70 2.03 15.05
CA ALA A 40 -9.46 2.55 13.91
C ALA A 40 -8.64 3.47 12.99
N ILE A 41 -7.31 3.33 12.97
CA ILE A 41 -6.45 4.15 12.12
C ILE A 41 -6.56 3.71 10.66
N LEU A 42 -6.94 4.66 9.82
CA LEU A 42 -7.01 4.52 8.38
C LEU A 42 -5.88 5.31 7.72
N LEU A 43 -5.33 4.73 6.65
CA LEU A 43 -4.28 5.30 5.82
C LEU A 43 -4.82 5.60 4.41
N ASP A 44 -4.67 6.86 4.00
CA ASP A 44 -4.62 7.20 2.59
C ASP A 44 -3.14 7.38 2.20
N ALA A 45 -2.67 6.72 1.15
CA ALA A 45 -1.29 6.79 0.69
C ALA A 45 -1.24 7.14 -0.80
N ARG A 46 -0.40 8.09 -1.21
CA ARG A 46 -0.12 8.40 -2.62
C ARG A 46 1.37 8.25 -2.89
N PHE A 47 1.69 7.52 -3.95
CA PHE A 47 3.08 7.27 -4.37
C PHE A 47 3.36 8.09 -5.63
N HIS A 48 4.16 9.15 -5.49
CA HIS A 48 4.41 10.11 -6.56
C HIS A 48 5.50 9.66 -7.53
N ARG A 49 6.48 8.90 -7.03
CA ARG A 49 7.59 8.36 -7.83
C ARG A 49 8.15 7.10 -7.20
N ILE A 50 8.89 6.34 -8.00
CA ILE A 50 9.69 5.21 -7.51
C ILE A 50 10.84 5.76 -6.67
N ALA A 51 10.95 5.29 -5.43
CA ALA A 51 12.07 5.58 -4.54
C ALA A 51 12.99 4.36 -4.43
N ALA A 52 14.29 4.59 -4.30
CA ALA A 52 15.32 3.57 -4.17
C ALA A 52 16.28 3.85 -2.99
N LYS A 53 16.10 4.96 -2.28
CA LYS A 53 16.98 5.38 -1.19
C LYS A 53 16.17 5.64 0.08
N ASN A 54 16.88 5.68 1.21
CA ASN A 54 16.33 6.14 2.48
C ASN A 54 16.11 7.66 2.47
N GLY A 55 15.56 8.18 3.55
CA GLY A 55 15.22 9.58 3.68
C GLY A 55 14.66 9.92 5.05
N ILE A 56 13.74 10.87 5.06
CA ILE A 56 12.98 11.23 6.25
C ILE A 56 11.49 11.13 5.98
N ILE A 57 10.72 10.71 6.98
CA ILE A 57 9.28 10.92 7.03
C ILE A 57 9.02 12.12 7.92
N ARG A 58 8.54 13.20 7.31
CA ARG A 58 8.13 14.43 8.01
C ARG A 58 6.65 14.40 8.32
N CYS A 59 6.31 14.53 9.59
CA CYS A 59 4.94 14.46 10.08
C CYS A 59 4.42 15.83 10.54
N LEU A 60 3.21 16.18 10.09
CA LEU A 60 2.53 17.44 10.34
C LEU A 60 1.07 17.19 10.75
N GLU A 61 0.48 18.12 11.49
CA GLU A 61 -0.96 18.12 11.82
C GLU A 61 -1.81 18.81 10.75
N LYS A 62 -1.16 19.57 9.86
CA LYS A 62 -1.81 20.26 8.73
C LYS A 62 -1.19 19.80 7.43
N GLN A 63 -2.02 19.69 6.40
CA GLN A 63 -1.58 19.32 5.08
C GLN A 63 -0.62 20.41 4.55
N ALA A 64 0.55 19.98 4.07
CA ALA A 64 1.45 20.85 3.34
C ALA A 64 0.83 21.26 1.99
N LYS A 65 1.19 22.45 1.50
CA LYS A 65 0.78 22.87 0.16
C LYS A 65 1.44 21.96 -0.90
N PRO A 66 0.79 21.74 -2.06
CA PRO A 66 1.43 21.02 -3.17
C PRO A 66 2.77 21.64 -3.56
N GLY A 67 3.76 20.81 -3.88
CA GLY A 67 5.08 21.25 -4.36
C GLY A 67 6.03 21.81 -3.30
N VAL A 68 5.65 21.80 -2.01
CA VAL A 68 6.49 22.35 -0.92
C VAL A 68 7.78 21.58 -0.70
N TYR A 69 7.80 20.27 -0.96
CA TYR A 69 8.94 19.41 -0.65
C TYR A 69 9.61 18.86 -1.92
N PRO A 70 10.80 19.38 -2.28
CA PRO A 70 11.67 18.73 -3.24
C PRO A 70 11.97 17.29 -2.79
N GLY A 71 11.93 16.34 -3.72
CA GLY A 71 12.23 14.94 -3.42
C GLY A 71 11.10 14.13 -2.78
N LEU A 72 9.89 14.68 -2.67
CA LEU A 72 8.71 13.95 -2.20
C LEU A 72 8.48 12.68 -3.04
N ALA A 73 8.58 11.52 -2.39
CA ALA A 73 8.35 10.22 -3.01
C ALA A 73 6.96 9.67 -2.73
N ALA A 74 6.46 9.87 -1.49
CA ALA A 74 5.12 9.45 -1.09
C ALA A 74 4.54 10.39 -0.03
N GLU A 75 3.22 10.56 -0.05
CA GLU A 75 2.47 11.24 1.01
C GLU A 75 1.43 10.31 1.63
N PHE A 76 1.22 10.47 2.92
CA PHE A 76 0.33 9.65 3.72
C PHE A 76 -0.57 10.57 4.54
N LYS A 77 -1.86 10.24 4.61
CA LYS A 77 -2.80 10.83 5.55
C LYS A 77 -3.28 9.75 6.50
N LEU A 78 -3.09 10.00 7.78
CA LEU A 78 -3.43 9.11 8.88
C LEU A 78 -4.64 9.71 9.57
N SER A 79 -5.73 8.95 9.67
CA SER A 79 -6.96 9.43 10.30
C SER A 79 -7.50 8.43 11.32
N SER A 80 -7.90 8.94 12.49
CA SER A 80 -8.62 8.19 13.53
C SER A 80 -9.64 9.11 14.21
N GLY A 81 -10.93 8.92 13.90
CA GLY A 81 -11.98 9.83 14.37
C GLY A 81 -11.76 11.25 13.83
N SER A 82 -11.65 12.23 14.73
CA SER A 82 -11.34 13.63 14.38
C SER A 82 -9.84 13.93 14.26
N SER A 83 -8.97 13.01 14.69
CA SER A 83 -7.52 13.19 14.59
C SER A 83 -7.05 12.90 13.16
N VAL A 84 -6.28 13.83 12.59
CA VAL A 84 -5.68 13.71 11.26
C VAL A 84 -4.23 14.15 11.33
N HIS A 85 -3.33 13.31 10.82
CA HIS A 85 -1.92 13.61 10.64
C HIS A 85 -1.51 13.37 9.20
N TYR A 86 -0.53 14.11 8.72
CA TYR A 86 0.04 13.99 7.40
C TYR A 86 1.50 13.61 7.53
N ALA A 87 1.94 12.61 6.78
CA ALA A 87 3.33 12.17 6.75
C ALA A 87 3.86 12.23 5.31
N TYR A 88 5.06 12.76 5.13
CA TYR A 88 5.67 13.01 3.83
C TYR A 88 7.02 12.30 3.78
N PHE A 89 7.16 11.32 2.89
CA PHE A 89 8.44 10.65 2.66
C PHE A 89 9.28 11.45 1.67
N LEU A 90 10.37 12.03 2.18
CA LEU A 90 11.34 12.81 1.44
C LEU A 90 12.61 11.97 1.30
N GLU A 91 12.80 11.42 0.10
CA GLU A 91 13.98 10.62 -0.23
C GLU A 91 15.24 11.52 -0.25
N ASN A 92 16.34 11.00 0.29
CA ASN A 92 17.65 11.64 0.23
C ASN A 92 18.72 10.67 -0.30
N GLU A 93 19.99 11.03 -0.18
CA GLU A 93 21.10 10.23 -0.72
C GLU A 93 21.51 9.03 0.15
N SER A 94 20.79 8.73 1.24
CA SER A 94 21.11 7.62 2.14
C SER A 94 20.81 6.26 1.50
N PRO A 95 21.76 5.31 1.46
CA PRO A 95 21.54 4.02 0.84
C PRO A 95 20.62 3.12 1.66
N VAL A 96 19.87 2.26 0.96
CA VAL A 96 19.18 1.10 1.55
C VAL A 96 20.17 -0.07 1.60
N ARG A 97 20.39 -0.62 2.80
CA ARG A 97 21.39 -1.67 3.02
C ARG A 97 20.79 -3.05 3.22
N GLU A 98 19.55 -3.12 3.69
CA GLU A 98 18.89 -4.37 4.04
C GLU A 98 18.03 -4.90 2.90
N ARG A 99 17.94 -6.22 2.82
CA ARG A 99 17.02 -6.95 1.96
C ARG A 99 16.26 -7.97 2.79
N VAL A 100 14.95 -8.03 2.57
CA VAL A 100 14.05 -8.96 3.23
C VAL A 100 13.30 -9.76 2.18
N GLN A 101 13.15 -11.07 2.41
CA GLN A 101 12.35 -11.92 1.55
C GLN A 101 10.86 -11.72 1.87
N SER A 102 10.04 -11.62 0.82
CA SER A 102 8.59 -11.61 0.95
C SER A 102 8.09 -13.04 1.18
N ASN A 103 7.08 -13.20 2.02
CA ASN A 103 6.45 -14.50 2.27
C ASN A 103 4.94 -14.40 2.04
N TYR A 104 4.54 -14.40 0.77
CA TYR A 104 3.15 -14.22 0.39
C TYR A 104 2.34 -15.50 0.65
N GLN A 105 1.29 -15.38 1.44
CA GLN A 105 0.36 -16.46 1.78
C GLN A 105 -1.01 -16.14 1.22
N ILE A 106 -1.19 -16.48 -0.07
CA ILE A 106 -2.38 -16.20 -0.86
C ILE A 106 -2.78 -17.49 -1.59
N GLU A 107 -4.01 -17.94 -1.37
CA GLU A 107 -4.57 -19.18 -1.91
C GLU A 107 -5.92 -18.93 -2.58
N ASP A 108 -6.41 -19.94 -3.32
CA ASP A 108 -7.77 -19.96 -3.88
C ASP A 108 -8.14 -18.72 -4.71
N LEU A 109 -7.22 -18.21 -5.54
CA LEU A 109 -7.50 -17.07 -6.41
C LEU A 109 -8.57 -17.43 -7.45
N LYS A 110 -9.74 -16.79 -7.34
CA LYS A 110 -10.91 -16.99 -8.20
C LYS A 110 -11.25 -15.69 -8.90
N LEU A 111 -10.97 -15.61 -10.20
CA LEU A 111 -11.35 -14.48 -11.04
C LEU A 111 -12.86 -14.52 -11.30
N ALA A 112 -13.57 -13.43 -11.02
CA ALA A 112 -15.01 -13.30 -11.30
C ALA A 112 -15.29 -12.25 -12.37
N THR A 113 -14.47 -11.20 -12.43
CA THR A 113 -14.52 -10.12 -13.41
C THR A 113 -13.09 -9.70 -13.79
N PRO A 114 -12.89 -8.93 -14.87
CA PRO A 114 -11.59 -8.31 -15.12
C PRO A 114 -11.12 -7.52 -13.89
N PHE A 115 -9.89 -7.78 -13.46
CA PHE A 115 -9.22 -7.19 -12.30
C PHE A 115 -9.88 -7.47 -10.95
N GLY A 116 -10.85 -8.40 -10.87
CA GLY A 116 -11.65 -8.63 -9.66
C GLY A 116 -12.08 -10.08 -9.44
N GLY A 117 -12.36 -10.41 -8.18
CA GLY A 117 -12.71 -11.74 -7.74
C GLY A 117 -12.49 -11.91 -6.24
N SER A 118 -12.13 -13.11 -5.81
CA SER A 118 -11.84 -13.41 -4.41
C SER A 118 -10.65 -14.35 -4.24
N CYS A 119 -9.96 -14.24 -3.11
CA CYS A 119 -8.89 -15.15 -2.72
C CYS A 119 -8.85 -15.29 -1.20
N ARG A 120 -8.11 -16.27 -0.70
CA ARG A 120 -7.79 -16.40 0.72
C ARG A 120 -6.42 -15.82 1.02
N THR A 121 -6.31 -15.06 2.09
CA THR A 121 -5.06 -14.44 2.55
C THR A 121 -4.83 -14.75 4.01
N MET A 122 -3.61 -15.15 4.39
CA MET A 122 -3.24 -15.35 5.79
C MET A 122 -2.89 -14.00 6.42
N ILE A 123 -3.48 -13.68 7.57
CA ILE A 123 -3.25 -12.43 8.29
C ILE A 123 -2.85 -12.79 9.73
N THR A 124 -1.60 -12.52 10.09
CA THR A 124 -1.03 -12.78 11.43
C THR A 124 -0.59 -11.51 12.15
N ASP A 125 -0.37 -10.44 11.41
CA ASP A 125 0.15 -9.14 11.85
C ASP A 125 -0.04 -8.08 10.74
N LEU A 126 0.44 -6.86 11.00
CA LEU A 126 0.36 -5.77 10.02
C LEU A 126 1.16 -6.05 8.74
N ARG A 127 2.32 -6.72 8.85
CA ARG A 127 3.16 -7.02 7.69
C ARG A 127 2.45 -7.96 6.73
N SER A 128 1.94 -9.08 7.23
CA SER A 128 1.16 -10.04 6.45
C SER A 128 -0.10 -9.42 5.86
N LEU A 129 -0.80 -8.54 6.59
CA LEU A 129 -1.91 -7.74 6.05
C LEU A 129 -1.49 -6.92 4.83
N LEU A 130 -0.43 -6.12 4.96
CA LEU A 130 0.05 -5.27 3.87
C LEU A 130 0.56 -6.09 2.68
N GLU A 131 1.40 -7.09 2.94
CA GLU A 131 2.03 -7.92 1.91
C GLU A 131 0.99 -8.70 1.12
N ASN A 132 0.13 -9.47 1.82
CA ASN A 132 -0.81 -10.35 1.16
C ASN A 132 -1.91 -9.57 0.44
N THR A 133 -2.37 -8.44 0.99
CA THR A 133 -3.41 -7.63 0.33
C THR A 133 -2.90 -6.94 -0.94
N ILE A 134 -1.71 -6.31 -0.87
CA ILE A 134 -1.10 -5.63 -2.02
C ILE A 134 -0.74 -6.65 -3.10
N GLU A 135 -0.12 -7.77 -2.72
CA GLU A 135 0.24 -8.82 -3.66
C GLU A 135 -1.00 -9.52 -4.25
N ALA A 136 -2.04 -9.79 -3.46
CA ALA A 136 -3.28 -10.37 -3.99
C ALA A 136 -3.87 -9.49 -5.08
N ASN A 137 -4.02 -8.19 -4.82
CA ASN A 137 -4.52 -7.25 -5.81
C ASN A 137 -3.66 -7.27 -7.08
N LYS A 138 -2.33 -7.32 -6.94
CA LYS A 138 -1.41 -7.42 -8.08
C LYS A 138 -1.60 -8.70 -8.89
N ARG A 139 -1.78 -9.86 -8.22
CA ARG A 139 -2.04 -11.14 -8.89
C ARG A 139 -3.34 -11.13 -9.69
N PHE A 140 -4.39 -10.46 -9.21
CA PHE A 140 -5.62 -10.27 -10.01
C PHE A 140 -5.38 -9.48 -11.30
N HIS A 141 -4.54 -8.46 -11.27
CA HIS A 141 -4.16 -7.72 -12.47
C HIS A 141 -3.38 -8.58 -13.46
N GLN A 142 -2.42 -9.35 -12.95
CA GLN A 142 -1.63 -10.27 -13.76
C GLN A 142 -2.45 -11.43 -14.33
N ALA A 143 -3.46 -11.92 -13.60
CA ALA A 143 -4.36 -12.97 -14.06
C ALA A 143 -5.38 -12.47 -15.11
N THR A 144 -5.69 -11.18 -15.11
CA THR A 144 -6.64 -10.59 -16.07
C THR A 144 -6.00 -10.33 -17.43
N LEU A 145 -4.70 -10.04 -17.46
CA LEU A 145 -4.01 -9.58 -18.65
C LEU A 145 -3.27 -10.74 -19.35
N PRO A 146 -3.30 -10.79 -20.69
CA PRO A 146 -2.67 -11.89 -21.44
C PRO A 146 -1.14 -11.82 -21.41
N GLN A 147 -0.56 -10.66 -21.16
CA GLN A 147 0.88 -10.46 -21.12
C GLN A 147 1.46 -10.90 -19.78
N LYS A 148 2.42 -11.83 -19.82
CA LYS A 148 3.17 -12.23 -18.63
C LYS A 148 4.18 -11.16 -18.23
N GLY A 149 4.39 -10.98 -16.93
CA GLY A 149 5.44 -10.11 -16.41
C GLY A 149 5.13 -8.60 -16.46
N ILE A 150 3.87 -8.20 -16.68
CA ILE A 150 3.49 -6.79 -16.61
C ILE A 150 3.87 -6.22 -15.25
N LYS A 151 4.54 -5.06 -15.30
CA LYS A 151 4.82 -4.26 -14.11
C LYS A 151 3.51 -3.69 -13.58
N VAL A 152 3.27 -3.87 -12.29
CA VAL A 152 2.10 -3.32 -11.59
C VAL A 152 2.59 -2.30 -10.57
N VAL A 153 2.23 -1.03 -10.76
CA VAL A 153 2.69 0.08 -9.93
C VAL A 153 1.56 0.55 -9.03
N ASN A 154 1.74 0.49 -7.72
CA ASN A 154 0.77 1.05 -6.77
C ASN A 154 0.84 2.58 -6.81
N LEU A 155 -0.21 3.25 -7.28
CA LEU A 155 -0.29 4.71 -7.31
C LEU A 155 -0.88 5.27 -6.02
N PHE A 156 -1.90 4.60 -5.49
CA PHE A 156 -2.70 5.14 -4.40
C PHE A 156 -3.43 4.06 -3.61
N MET A 157 -3.59 4.31 -2.32
CA MET A 157 -4.41 3.55 -1.38
C MET A 157 -5.32 4.52 -0.62
N LYS A 158 -6.58 4.13 -0.38
CA LYS A 158 -7.54 4.94 0.38
C LYS A 158 -8.16 4.14 1.50
N ARG A 159 -8.25 4.73 2.68
CA ARG A 159 -8.86 4.14 3.88
C ARG A 159 -8.28 2.76 4.24
N PHE A 160 -7.03 2.51 3.92
CA PHE A 160 -6.40 1.22 4.23
C PHE A 160 -6.23 1.06 5.75
N PRO A 161 -6.66 -0.04 6.36
CA PRO A 161 -6.53 -0.24 7.80
C PRO A 161 -5.06 -0.50 8.19
N LEU A 162 -4.50 0.28 9.12
CA LEU A 162 -3.11 0.11 9.60
C LEU A 162 -2.98 -0.62 10.94
N TYR A 163 -4.09 -0.99 11.55
CA TYR A 163 -4.08 -1.82 12.74
C TYR A 163 -4.61 -3.21 12.38
N PRO A 164 -4.19 -4.29 13.04
CA PRO A 164 -4.90 -5.55 12.96
C PRO A 164 -6.29 -5.36 13.59
N ILE A 165 -7.25 -4.91 12.78
CA ILE A 165 -8.69 -4.84 13.14
C ILE A 165 -9.28 -6.25 13.19
N PHE A 166 -8.55 -7.25 12.71
CA PHE A 166 -8.96 -8.63 12.64
C PHE A 166 -9.14 -9.23 14.03
N SER A 167 -10.31 -9.83 14.25
CA SER A 167 -10.69 -10.49 15.50
C SER A 167 -9.74 -11.63 15.89
N ARG A 168 -9.06 -12.26 14.93
CA ARG A 168 -8.14 -13.39 15.13
C ARG A 168 -7.02 -13.41 14.09
N LYS A 169 -5.95 -14.16 14.38
CA LYS A 169 -4.95 -14.52 13.36
C LYS A 169 -5.48 -15.69 12.54
N GLY A 170 -5.30 -15.66 11.23
CA GLY A 170 -5.72 -16.77 10.38
C GLY A 170 -5.98 -16.42 8.94
N TRP A 171 -6.67 -17.32 8.25
CA TRP A 171 -7.08 -17.15 6.86
C TRP A 171 -8.36 -16.33 6.76
N TYR A 172 -8.33 -15.34 5.88
CA TYR A 172 -9.43 -14.44 5.57
C TYR A 172 -9.73 -14.41 4.09
N THR A 173 -11.01 -14.30 3.75
CA THR A 173 -11.45 -14.14 2.36
C THR A 173 -11.39 -12.67 1.99
N LEU A 174 -10.46 -12.34 1.10
CA LEU A 174 -10.34 -11.02 0.51
C LEU A 174 -11.18 -10.97 -0.78
N ASN A 175 -12.17 -10.09 -0.80
CA ASN A 175 -12.96 -9.77 -1.99
C ASN A 175 -12.36 -8.53 -2.66
N ILE A 176 -12.13 -8.61 -3.97
CA ILE A 176 -11.60 -7.52 -4.78
C ILE A 176 -12.60 -7.22 -5.88
N ARG A 177 -13.26 -6.07 -5.79
CA ARG A 177 -14.21 -5.60 -6.78
C ARG A 177 -13.59 -4.52 -7.63
N HIS A 178 -13.52 -4.74 -8.93
CA HIS A 178 -13.13 -3.70 -9.87
C HIS A 178 -14.18 -2.57 -9.89
N ILE A 179 -13.76 -1.33 -9.68
CA ILE A 179 -14.69 -0.18 -9.63
C ILE A 179 -14.43 0.86 -10.73
N GLY A 180 -13.30 0.77 -11.45
CA GLY A 180 -13.08 1.65 -12.59
C GLY A 180 -11.69 1.52 -13.20
N SER A 181 -11.58 1.97 -14.45
CA SER A 181 -10.32 2.05 -15.18
C SER A 181 -10.23 3.36 -15.94
N ARG A 182 -9.01 3.87 -16.11
CA ARG A 182 -8.71 5.03 -16.95
C ARG A 182 -7.53 4.71 -17.86
N ARG A 183 -7.68 5.00 -19.14
CA ARG A 183 -6.60 4.86 -20.13
C ARG A 183 -5.70 6.09 -20.10
N HIS A 184 -4.42 5.82 -20.31
CA HIS A 184 -3.36 6.81 -20.49
C HIS A 184 -2.55 6.41 -21.73
N ASP A 185 -1.79 7.36 -22.29
CA ASP A 185 -1.02 7.14 -23.52
C ASP A 185 -0.05 5.96 -23.41
N ASN A 186 0.42 5.64 -22.20
CA ASN A 186 1.41 4.61 -21.92
C ASN A 186 0.92 3.48 -21.01
N GLY A 187 -0.40 3.32 -20.81
CA GLY A 187 -0.94 2.22 -20.02
C GLY A 187 -2.34 2.44 -19.48
N ILE A 188 -2.72 1.62 -18.49
CA ILE A 188 -4.04 1.65 -17.88
C ILE A 188 -3.90 1.84 -16.37
N ALA A 189 -4.63 2.79 -15.81
CA ALA A 189 -4.85 2.89 -14.38
C ALA A 189 -6.15 2.17 -14.02
N THR A 190 -6.11 1.32 -12.99
CA THR A 190 -7.24 0.54 -12.50
C THR A 190 -7.45 0.85 -11.03
N ILE A 191 -8.71 0.91 -10.59
CA ILE A 191 -9.05 1.07 -9.19
C ILE A 191 -9.96 -0.07 -8.75
N ASN A 192 -9.58 -0.70 -7.64
CA ASN A 192 -10.28 -1.79 -7.01
C ASN A 192 -10.73 -1.40 -5.60
N LEU A 193 -11.92 -1.83 -5.22
CA LEU A 193 -12.43 -1.80 -3.85
C LEU A 193 -12.21 -3.18 -3.22
N LEU A 194 -11.59 -3.20 -2.05
CA LEU A 194 -11.22 -4.41 -1.32
C LEU A 194 -11.99 -4.47 0.00
N SER A 195 -12.44 -5.66 0.37
CA SER A 195 -13.08 -5.94 1.65
C SER A 195 -12.81 -7.37 2.12
N PHE A 196 -12.85 -7.58 3.43
CA PHE A 196 -12.74 -8.90 4.03
C PHE A 196 -14.14 -9.44 4.32
N ALA A 197 -14.43 -10.70 3.95
CA ALA A 197 -15.77 -11.26 4.08
C ALA A 197 -16.16 -11.52 5.54
N GLU A 198 -15.19 -11.89 6.37
CA GLU A 198 -15.40 -12.36 7.74
C GLU A 198 -15.31 -11.25 8.78
N GLU A 199 -14.96 -10.03 8.41
CA GLU A 199 -14.68 -8.93 9.34
C GLU A 199 -15.44 -7.68 8.94
N ASP A 200 -15.94 -6.93 9.94
CA ASP A 200 -16.56 -5.61 9.74
C ASP A 200 -15.48 -4.52 9.60
N ILE A 201 -14.56 -4.74 8.67
CA ILE A 201 -13.52 -3.79 8.31
C ILE A 201 -14.06 -2.93 7.18
N PRO A 202 -14.01 -1.59 7.30
CA PRO A 202 -14.42 -0.72 6.21
C PRO A 202 -13.67 -1.05 4.93
N ALA A 203 -14.41 -1.15 3.82
CA ALA A 203 -13.81 -1.37 2.52
C ALA A 203 -12.83 -0.23 2.18
N PHE A 204 -11.74 -0.60 1.51
CA PHE A 204 -10.64 0.29 1.16
C PHE A 204 -10.31 0.18 -0.33
N GLU A 205 -9.71 1.23 -0.88
CA GLU A 205 -9.44 1.33 -2.31
C GLU A 205 -7.94 1.19 -2.59
N MET A 206 -7.60 0.55 -3.69
CA MET A 206 -6.25 0.54 -4.23
C MET A 206 -6.30 0.86 -5.73
N CYS A 207 -5.45 1.79 -6.15
CA CYS A 207 -5.31 2.19 -7.55
C CYS A 207 -3.93 1.83 -8.09
N TYR A 208 -3.90 1.01 -9.12
CA TYR A 208 -2.68 0.53 -9.75
C TYR A 208 -2.54 1.08 -11.17
N PHE A 209 -1.30 1.26 -11.60
CA PHE A 209 -0.96 1.60 -12.98
C PHE A 209 -0.20 0.44 -13.63
N LEU A 210 -0.64 0.10 -14.83
CA LEU A 210 -0.14 -0.99 -15.65
C LEU A 210 0.52 -0.38 -16.91
N PRO A 211 1.79 0.05 -16.83
CA PRO A 211 2.50 0.61 -17.97
C PRO A 211 2.64 -0.42 -19.09
N GLY A 212 2.58 0.04 -20.34
CA GLY A 212 2.81 -0.77 -21.54
C GLY A 212 1.63 -1.68 -21.93
N VAL A 213 0.54 -1.67 -21.17
CA VAL A 213 -0.67 -2.42 -21.51
C VAL A 213 -1.49 -1.62 -22.52
N SER A 214 -1.41 -2.01 -23.78
CA SER A 214 -2.38 -1.66 -24.82
C SER A 214 -3.54 -2.65 -24.76
N ALA A 215 -4.77 -2.15 -24.63
CA ALA A 215 -5.98 -2.98 -24.71
C ALA A 215 -6.18 -3.53 -26.13
#